data_AF-A0A1C3XPG4-F1
#
_entry.id   AF-A0A1C3XPG4-F1
#
_cell.length_a   1.000
_cell.length_b   1.000
_cell.length_c   1.000
_cell.angle_alpha   90.00
_cell.angle_beta   90.00
_cell.angle_gamma   90.00
#
_symmetry.space_group_name_H-M   'P 1'
#
loop_
_entity.id
_entity.type
_entity.pdbx_description
1 polymer ?
#
loop_
_entity_poly.entity_id
_entity_poly.type
_entity_poly.pdbx_seq_one_letter_code
_entity_poly.pdbx_strand_id
1 'polypeptide(L)'
;MRQTIVRNVGDLPTYGYGPRSGPWWGAMGFMALEGMGFALAIGAYLYLYAVNPNWPIGATPPDLWPGTAEVIVYLLSVIPNEMTNRAAHRQDLARVRTGLIVMSLIGIALLVLRGFEFAHLNTRWDNSAYGSIVWLILGLHTTHLVTDLGDTVVLTVLMFTRHAKPRRFSDVTDNVFYWNFVVLAWLPLYALLDWVPRL
;
A
#
# COMPACT_ATOMS: atom_id res chain seq x y z
N MET A 1 -31.57 -21.25 34.77
CA MET A 1 -31.89 -20.99 33.35
C MET A 1 -31.16 -22.03 32.50
N ARG A 2 -31.89 -22.90 31.76
CA ARG A 2 -31.27 -23.87 30.83
C ARG A 2 -30.99 -23.15 29.51
N GLN A 3 -29.74 -23.18 29.05
CA GLN A 3 -29.39 -22.66 27.73
C GLN A 3 -29.81 -23.69 26.67
N THR A 4 -30.72 -23.28 25.78
CA THR A 4 -31.14 -24.10 24.64
C THR A 4 -30.20 -23.78 23.48
N ILE A 5 -29.38 -24.75 23.06
CA ILE A 5 -28.52 -24.57 21.89
C ILE A 5 -29.42 -24.61 20.64
N VAL A 6 -29.59 -23.46 20.00
CA VAL A 6 -30.45 -23.30 18.81
C VAL A 6 -29.76 -23.78 17.54
N ARG A 7 -28.43 -23.65 17.45
CA ARG A 7 -27.62 -24.11 16.31
C ARG A 7 -26.16 -24.30 16.70
N ASN A 8 -25.61 -25.47 16.36
CA ASN A 8 -24.17 -25.70 16.47
C ASN A 8 -23.46 -25.08 15.25
N VAL A 9 -22.53 -24.17 15.50
CA VAL A 9 -21.72 -23.49 14.47
C VAL A 9 -20.25 -23.93 14.49
N GLY A 10 -19.92 -24.97 15.27
CA GLY A 10 -18.56 -25.48 15.43
C GLY A 10 -17.96 -26.08 14.15
N ASP A 11 -18.80 -26.51 13.20
CA ASP A 11 -18.36 -27.10 11.93
C ASP A 11 -18.11 -26.05 10.83
N LEU A 12 -18.29 -24.76 11.12
CA LEU A 12 -18.03 -23.71 10.14
C LEU A 12 -16.51 -23.61 9.84
N PRO A 13 -16.14 -23.31 8.57
CA PRO A 13 -14.74 -23.10 8.21
C PRO A 13 -14.10 -22.01 9.09
N THR A 14 -12.92 -22.30 9.63
CA THR A 14 -12.16 -21.35 10.47
C THR A 14 -11.43 -20.27 9.67
N TYR A 15 -11.46 -20.36 8.34
CA TYR A 15 -10.91 -19.39 7.39
C TYR A 15 -11.66 -19.50 6.05
N GLY A 16 -11.59 -18.45 5.24
CA GLY A 16 -12.20 -18.39 3.91
C GLY A 16 -11.62 -17.22 3.12
N TYR A 17 -11.92 -17.13 1.83
CA TYR A 17 -11.41 -16.06 0.96
C TYR A 17 -12.43 -14.93 0.80
N GLY A 18 -11.93 -13.70 0.70
CA GLY A 18 -12.75 -12.52 0.37
C GLY A 18 -13.88 -12.28 1.38
N PRO A 19 -15.10 -11.92 0.94
CA PRO A 19 -16.22 -11.56 1.82
C PRO A 19 -16.68 -12.64 2.81
N ARG A 20 -16.21 -13.88 2.64
CA ARG A 20 -16.51 -15.01 3.54
C ARG A 20 -15.57 -15.05 4.75
N SER A 21 -14.55 -14.20 4.78
CA SER A 21 -13.59 -14.09 5.87
C SER A 21 -13.89 -12.84 6.71
N GLY A 22 -13.90 -12.98 8.04
CA GLY A 22 -14.00 -11.83 8.95
C GLY A 22 -12.83 -10.83 8.79
N PRO A 23 -11.57 -11.29 8.69
CA PRO A 23 -10.43 -10.41 8.45
C PRO A 23 -10.55 -9.53 7.20
N TRP A 24 -11.18 -10.01 6.13
CA TRP A 24 -11.37 -9.26 4.90
C TRP A 24 -12.21 -7.99 5.10
N TRP A 25 -13.29 -8.06 5.88
CA TRP A 25 -14.09 -6.88 6.23
C TRP A 25 -13.33 -5.91 7.14
N GLY A 26 -12.49 -6.43 8.04
CA GLY A 26 -11.56 -5.61 8.83
C GLY A 26 -10.59 -4.85 7.93
N ALA A 27 -9.98 -5.54 6.96
CA ALA A 27 -9.07 -4.95 5.98
C ALA A 27 -9.79 -3.88 5.13
N MET A 28 -11.02 -4.13 4.67
CA MET A 28 -11.82 -3.12 3.96
C MET A 28 -12.09 -1.88 4.81
N GLY A 29 -12.51 -2.05 6.06
CA GLY A 29 -12.75 -0.93 6.97
C GLY A 29 -11.47 -0.12 7.21
N PHE A 30 -10.34 -0.81 7.36
CA PHE A 30 -9.03 -0.19 7.48
C PHE A 30 -8.65 0.60 6.21
N MET A 31 -8.79 0.02 5.02
CA MET A 31 -8.52 0.74 3.75
C MET A 31 -9.46 1.92 3.54
N ALA A 32 -10.72 1.84 3.97
CA ALA A 32 -11.63 2.98 3.92
C ALA A 32 -11.17 4.12 4.85
N LEU A 33 -10.69 3.78 6.05
CA LEU A 33 -10.16 4.75 7.02
C LEU A 33 -8.87 5.40 6.50
N GLU A 34 -7.90 4.61 6.06
CA GLU A 34 -6.64 5.12 5.49
C GLU A 34 -6.88 5.89 4.19
N GLY A 35 -7.79 5.41 3.33
CA GLY A 35 -8.21 6.10 2.12
C GLY A 35 -8.84 7.47 2.40
N MET A 36 -9.61 7.59 3.49
CA MET A 36 -10.09 8.90 3.95
C MET A 36 -8.94 9.80 4.40
N GLY A 37 -7.92 9.24 5.07
CA GLY A 37 -6.69 9.96 5.40
C GLY A 37 -6.00 10.56 4.17
N PHE A 38 -5.83 9.78 3.11
CA PHE A 38 -5.32 10.28 1.82
C PHE A 38 -6.23 11.33 1.20
N ALA A 39 -7.55 11.13 1.21
CA ALA A 39 -8.51 12.10 0.67
C ALA A 39 -8.43 13.44 1.41
N LEU A 40 -8.29 13.44 2.73
CA LEU A 40 -8.10 14.65 3.53
C LEU A 40 -6.77 15.34 3.22
N ALA A 41 -5.68 14.58 3.08
CA ALA A 41 -4.37 15.12 2.72
C ALA A 41 -4.39 15.75 1.31
N ILE A 42 -5.05 15.11 0.34
CA ILE A 42 -5.30 15.66 -1.00
C ILE A 42 -6.14 16.93 -0.92
N GLY A 43 -7.22 16.93 -0.13
CA GLY A 43 -8.06 18.11 0.07
C GLY A 43 -7.27 19.28 0.65
N ALA A 44 -6.41 19.02 1.64
CA ALA A 44 -5.51 20.02 2.22
C ALA A 44 -4.48 20.54 1.19
N TYR A 45 -3.89 19.65 0.38
CA TYR A 45 -3.00 20.03 -0.71
C TYR A 45 -3.68 20.96 -1.71
N LEU A 46 -4.86 20.58 -2.20
CA LEU A 46 -5.60 21.37 -3.19
C LEU A 46 -6.08 22.71 -2.64
N TYR A 47 -6.47 22.75 -1.35
CA TYR A 47 -6.77 24.00 -0.67
C TYR A 47 -5.54 24.92 -0.62
N LEU A 48 -4.39 24.41 -0.19
CA LEU A 48 -3.14 25.18 -0.12
C LEU A 48 -2.70 25.65 -1.51
N TYR A 49 -2.82 24.80 -2.53
CA TYR A 49 -2.58 25.16 -3.93
C TYR A 49 -3.48 26.32 -4.36
N ALA A 50 -4.79 26.26 -4.07
CA ALA A 50 -5.76 27.26 -4.52
C ALA A 50 -5.61 28.64 -3.85
N VAL A 51 -5.15 28.69 -2.59
CA VAL A 51 -5.03 29.95 -1.84
C VAL A 51 -3.66 30.63 -1.96
N ASN A 52 -2.68 29.97 -2.59
CA ASN A 52 -1.33 30.52 -2.78
C ASN A 52 -1.09 30.85 -4.26
N PRO A 53 -0.65 32.07 -4.62
CA PRO A 53 -0.45 32.46 -6.02
C PRO A 53 0.78 31.80 -6.67
N ASN A 54 1.71 31.27 -5.88
CA ASN A 54 2.91 30.60 -6.35
C ASN A 54 2.96 29.18 -5.77
N TRP A 55 3.17 28.19 -6.63
CA TRP A 55 3.30 26.79 -6.24
C TRP A 55 4.36 26.11 -7.12
N PRO A 56 5.47 25.59 -6.57
CA PRO A 56 5.85 25.51 -5.16
C PRO A 56 6.10 26.85 -4.46
N ILE A 57 5.98 26.85 -3.13
CA ILE A 57 6.30 28.02 -2.29
C ILE A 57 7.78 27.97 -1.89
N GLY A 58 8.60 28.84 -2.50
CA GLY A 58 10.01 29.03 -2.13
C GLY A 58 10.92 27.84 -2.47
N ALA A 59 10.50 26.99 -3.40
CA ALA A 59 11.24 25.82 -3.85
C ALA A 59 11.13 25.68 -5.38
N THR A 60 12.08 24.99 -5.99
CA THR A 60 11.93 24.52 -7.37
C THR A 60 11.06 23.27 -7.38
N PRO A 61 10.32 22.99 -8.47
CA PRO A 61 9.56 21.75 -8.60
C PRO A 61 10.46 20.52 -8.34
N PRO A 62 9.93 19.45 -7.71
CA PRO A 62 10.70 18.24 -7.41
C PRO A 62 11.08 17.52 -8.71
N ASP A 63 12.24 16.86 -8.79
CA ASP A 63 12.63 16.17 -10.03
C ASP A 63 11.60 15.09 -10.43
N LEU A 64 11.27 14.98 -11.73
CA LEU A 64 10.23 14.05 -12.20
C LEU A 64 10.68 12.59 -12.21
N TRP A 65 11.98 12.33 -12.33
CA TRP A 65 12.48 10.99 -12.62
C TRP A 65 12.22 9.98 -11.47
N PRO A 66 12.36 10.31 -10.17
CA PRO A 66 12.11 9.35 -9.09
C PRO A 66 10.63 8.96 -9.04
N GLY A 67 9.73 9.95 -9.03
CA GLY A 67 8.28 9.71 -9.00
C GLY A 67 7.80 8.93 -10.23
N THR A 68 8.32 9.26 -11.42
CA THR A 68 8.00 8.54 -12.66
C THR A 68 8.48 7.09 -12.61
N ALA A 69 9.72 6.86 -12.17
CA ALA A 69 10.27 5.52 -12.01
C ALA A 69 9.45 4.71 -10.99
N GLU A 70 9.04 5.33 -9.89
CA GLU A 70 8.25 4.69 -8.84
C GLU A 70 6.87 4.27 -9.35
N VAL A 71 6.15 5.14 -10.07
CA VAL A 71 4.87 4.78 -10.72
C VAL A 71 5.04 3.60 -11.68
N ILE A 72 6.08 3.61 -12.51
CA ILE A 72 6.34 2.51 -13.45
C ILE A 72 6.54 1.20 -12.70
N VAL A 73 7.35 1.19 -11.64
CA VAL A 73 7.59 -0.01 -10.83
C VAL A 73 6.31 -0.46 -10.14
N TYR A 74 5.50 0.46 -9.59
CA TYR A 74 4.20 0.12 -9.01
C TYR A 74 3.27 -0.54 -10.03
N LEU A 75 3.13 0.03 -11.23
CA LEU A 75 2.27 -0.54 -12.28
C LEU A 75 2.76 -1.92 -12.72
N LEU A 76 4.08 -2.10 -12.89
CA LEU A 76 4.67 -3.39 -13.23
C LEU A 76 4.52 -4.41 -12.11
N SER A 77 4.53 -3.99 -10.84
CA SER A 77 4.38 -4.87 -9.68
C SER A 77 3.03 -5.58 -9.60
N VAL A 78 1.99 -5.02 -10.24
CA VAL A 78 0.65 -5.62 -10.28
C VAL A 78 0.68 -7.01 -10.93
N ILE A 79 1.57 -7.24 -11.89
CA ILE A 79 1.69 -8.51 -12.62
C ILE A 79 2.14 -9.65 -11.68
N PRO A 80 3.32 -9.60 -11.03
CA PRO A 80 3.73 -10.63 -10.08
C PRO A 80 2.81 -10.70 -8.86
N ASN A 81 2.21 -9.59 -8.44
CA ASN A 81 1.24 -9.58 -7.34
C ASN A 81 0.01 -10.45 -7.67
N GLU A 82 -0.58 -10.27 -8.85
CA GLU A 82 -1.73 -11.05 -9.31
C GLU A 82 -1.36 -12.51 -9.63
N MET A 83 -0.14 -12.77 -10.12
CA MET A 83 0.35 -14.15 -10.26
C MET A 83 0.45 -14.86 -8.90
N THR A 84 0.89 -14.14 -7.87
CA THR A 84 0.96 -14.64 -6.48
C THR A 84 -0.43 -14.92 -5.92
N ASN A 85 -1.39 -14.02 -6.18
CA ASN A 85 -2.79 -14.19 -5.82
C ASN A 85 -3.39 -15.48 -6.40
N ARG A 86 -3.20 -15.68 -7.71
CA ARG A 86 -3.69 -16.89 -8.41
C ARG A 86 -3.03 -18.15 -7.88
N ALA A 87 -1.75 -18.10 -7.55
CA ALA A 87 -1.05 -19.22 -6.92
C ALA A 87 -1.61 -19.52 -5.51
N ALA A 88 -1.93 -18.49 -4.73
CA ALA A 88 -2.50 -18.63 -3.40
C ALA A 88 -3.89 -19.27 -3.44
N HIS A 89 -4.77 -18.86 -4.37
CA HIS A 89 -6.06 -19.50 -4.59
C HIS A 89 -5.95 -20.97 -5.02
N ARG A 90 -4.90 -21.33 -5.77
CA ARG A 90 -4.60 -22.72 -6.14
C ARG A 90 -3.85 -23.50 -5.04
N GLN A 91 -3.53 -22.85 -3.93
CA GLN A 91 -2.72 -23.38 -2.83
C GLN A 91 -1.36 -23.93 -3.30
N ASP A 92 -0.79 -23.35 -4.36
CA ASP A 92 0.51 -23.73 -4.89
C ASP A 92 1.62 -23.06 -4.07
N LEU A 93 2.11 -23.77 -3.06
CA LEU A 93 3.09 -23.26 -2.11
C LEU A 93 4.40 -22.81 -2.77
N ALA A 94 4.88 -23.53 -3.80
CA ALA A 94 6.15 -23.22 -4.46
C ALA A 94 6.05 -21.89 -5.23
N ARG A 95 4.94 -21.68 -5.94
CA ARG A 95 4.68 -20.43 -6.65
C ARG A 95 4.41 -19.27 -5.71
N VAL A 96 3.67 -19.49 -4.63
CA VAL A 96 3.44 -18.45 -3.60
C VAL A 96 4.76 -18.00 -2.96
N ARG A 97 5.62 -18.94 -2.58
CA ARG A 97 6.95 -18.62 -2.03
C ARG A 97 7.79 -17.77 -2.98
N THR A 98 7.83 -18.16 -4.26
CA THR A 98 8.57 -17.41 -5.28
C THR A 98 7.97 -16.02 -5.48
N GLY A 99 6.64 -15.93 -5.56
CA GLY A 99 5.92 -14.67 -5.70
C GLY A 99 6.16 -13.70 -4.54
N LEU A 100 6.09 -14.19 -3.30
CA LEU A 100 6.35 -13.38 -2.10
C LEU A 100 7.80 -12.88 -2.03
N ILE A 101 8.79 -13.67 -2.47
CA ILE A 101 10.19 -13.21 -2.60
C ILE A 101 10.27 -12.07 -3.62
N VAL A 102 9.67 -12.26 -4.80
CA VAL A 102 9.66 -11.25 -5.87
C VAL A 102 9.00 -9.96 -5.38
N MET A 103 7.85 -10.04 -4.73
CA MET A 103 7.15 -8.88 -4.17
C MET A 103 7.95 -8.19 -3.07
N SER A 104 8.63 -8.95 -2.20
CA SER A 104 9.52 -8.37 -1.19
C SER A 104 10.67 -7.57 -1.82
N LEU A 105 11.29 -8.11 -2.89
CA LEU A 105 12.35 -7.40 -3.62
C LEU A 105 11.84 -6.14 -4.30
N ILE A 106 10.64 -6.18 -4.88
CA ILE A 106 10.00 -5.01 -5.48
C ILE A 106 9.72 -3.94 -4.42
N GLY A 107 9.18 -4.30 -3.25
CA GLY A 107 8.94 -3.34 -2.17
C GLY A 107 10.23 -2.70 -1.65
N ILE A 108 11.34 -3.45 -1.56
CA ILE A 108 12.65 -2.88 -1.22
C ILE A 108 13.11 -1.90 -2.31
N ALA A 109 12.96 -2.25 -3.59
CA ALA A 109 13.34 -1.38 -4.70
C ALA A 109 12.52 -0.08 -4.70
N LEU A 110 11.22 -0.15 -4.41
CA LEU A 110 10.34 1.02 -4.25
C LEU A 110 10.78 1.90 -3.09
N LEU A 111 11.17 1.33 -1.94
CA LEU A 111 11.71 2.14 -0.83
C LEU A 111 13.04 2.82 -1.17
N VAL A 112 13.89 2.19 -1.99
CA VAL A 112 15.11 2.82 -2.48
C VAL A 112 14.77 3.99 -3.41
N LEU A 113 13.85 3.79 -4.36
CA LEU A 113 13.34 4.87 -5.23
C LEU A 113 12.71 6.01 -4.41
N ARG A 114 11.94 5.68 -3.37
CA ARG A 114 11.37 6.63 -2.43
C ARG A 114 12.44 7.45 -1.71
N GLY A 115 13.55 6.83 -1.32
CA GLY A 115 14.70 7.54 -0.76
C GLY A 115 15.28 8.58 -1.72
N PHE A 116 15.35 8.26 -3.01
CA PHE A 116 15.72 9.23 -4.04
C PHE A 116 14.65 10.32 -4.20
N GLU A 117 13.36 9.98 -4.18
CA GLU A 117 12.27 10.96 -4.25
C GLU A 117 12.40 12.00 -3.13
N PHE A 118 12.56 11.57 -1.87
CA PHE A 118 12.79 12.48 -0.73
C PHE A 118 14.03 13.37 -0.92
N ALA A 119 15.10 12.84 -1.50
CA ALA A 119 16.33 13.60 -1.74
C ALA A 119 16.17 14.67 -2.84
N HIS A 120 15.20 14.54 -3.74
CA HIS A 120 14.98 15.44 -4.88
C HIS A 120 13.70 16.29 -4.74
N LEU A 121 13.16 16.44 -3.52
CA LEU A 121 11.98 17.30 -3.27
C LEU A 121 12.26 18.80 -3.36
N ASN A 122 13.53 19.21 -3.29
CA ASN A 122 13.96 20.62 -3.28
C ASN A 122 13.35 21.48 -2.16
N THR A 123 12.68 20.87 -1.17
CA THR A 123 12.07 21.54 -0.02
C THR A 123 12.16 20.68 1.24
N ARG A 124 12.26 21.32 2.41
CA ARG A 124 12.14 20.65 3.72
C ARG A 124 10.70 20.77 4.24
N TRP A 125 10.31 19.80 5.04
CA TRP A 125 9.01 19.72 5.72
C TRP A 125 8.64 20.97 6.53
N ASP A 126 9.61 21.73 7.03
CA ASP A 126 9.45 22.89 7.91
C ASP A 126 9.63 24.25 7.20
N ASN A 127 9.92 24.26 5.88
CA ASN A 127 10.23 25.50 5.16
C ASN A 127 9.00 26.33 4.77
N SER A 128 7.90 25.67 4.42
CA SER A 128 6.70 26.34 3.91
C SER A 128 5.49 25.40 3.97
N ALA A 129 4.28 25.95 3.77
CA ALA A 129 3.07 25.14 3.68
C ALA A 129 3.15 24.09 2.55
N TYR A 130 3.82 24.41 1.43
CA TYR A 130 4.14 23.46 0.36
C TYR A 130 5.01 22.30 0.87
N GLY A 131 6.12 22.63 1.54
CA GLY A 131 7.01 21.62 2.10
C GLY A 131 6.29 20.71 3.10
N SER A 132 5.52 21.28 4.01
CA SER A 132 4.78 20.51 5.02
C SER A 132 3.77 19.54 4.41
N ILE A 133 2.97 19.97 3.42
CA ILE A 133 1.95 19.09 2.82
C ILE A 133 2.55 18.01 1.92
N VAL A 134 3.61 18.32 1.16
CA VAL A 134 4.32 17.34 0.33
C VAL A 134 4.94 16.26 1.21
N TRP A 135 5.65 16.65 2.27
CA TRP A 135 6.26 15.69 3.20
C TRP A 135 5.21 14.88 3.97
N LEU A 136 4.06 15.47 4.33
CA LEU A 136 2.96 14.75 4.96
C LEU A 136 2.41 13.65 4.04
N ILE A 137 2.11 13.98 2.77
CA ILE A 137 1.58 13.03 1.80
C ILE A 137 2.58 11.91 1.53
N LEU A 138 3.84 12.27 1.25
CA LEU A 138 4.90 11.30 1.00
C LEU A 138 5.17 10.42 2.21
N GLY A 139 5.18 11.01 3.41
CA GLY A 139 5.35 10.27 4.67
C GLY A 139 4.21 9.29 4.92
N LEU A 140 2.96 9.69 4.69
CA LEU A 140 1.79 8.82 4.81
C LEU A 140 1.90 7.64 3.85
N HIS A 141 2.16 7.89 2.56
CA HIS A 141 2.26 6.82 1.56
C HIS A 141 3.48 5.91 1.79
N THR A 142 4.62 6.49 2.17
CA THR A 142 5.82 5.73 2.53
C THR A 142 5.56 4.82 3.73
N THR A 143 4.82 5.30 4.74
CA THR A 143 4.44 4.48 5.90
C THR A 143 3.64 3.26 5.47
N HIS A 144 2.71 3.42 4.54
CA HIS A 144 1.93 2.32 3.97
C HIS A 144 2.79 1.32 3.20
N LEU A 145 3.73 1.81 2.37
CA LEU A 145 4.67 0.95 1.65
C LEU A 145 5.57 0.15 2.62
N VAL A 146 6.07 0.78 3.68
CA VAL A 146 6.91 0.11 4.69
C VAL A 146 6.11 -0.96 5.45
N THR A 147 4.88 -0.67 5.86
CA THR A 147 4.06 -1.65 6.60
C THR A 147 3.66 -2.82 5.71
N ASP A 148 3.32 -2.56 4.45
CA ASP A 148 2.97 -3.61 3.49
C ASP A 148 4.16 -4.50 3.11
N LEU A 149 5.35 -3.91 2.92
CA LEU A 149 6.59 -4.67 2.77
C LEU A 149 6.87 -5.51 4.02
N GLY A 150 6.67 -4.95 5.21
CA GLY A 150 6.82 -5.66 6.47
C GLY A 150 5.92 -6.88 6.56
N ASP A 151 4.63 -6.74 6.24
CA ASP A 151 3.69 -7.86 6.19
C ASP A 151 4.11 -8.90 5.14
N THR A 152 4.46 -8.46 3.93
CA THR A 152 4.94 -9.34 2.85
C THR A 152 6.15 -10.16 3.27
N VAL A 153 7.15 -9.54 3.93
CA VAL A 153 8.35 -10.23 4.42
C VAL A 153 8.00 -11.22 5.53
N VAL A 154 7.13 -10.84 6.46
CA VAL A 154 6.67 -11.74 7.54
C VAL A 154 5.94 -12.94 6.94
N LEU A 155 5.02 -12.73 5.99
CA LEU A 155 4.33 -13.80 5.28
C LEU A 155 5.30 -14.68 4.50
N THR A 156 6.29 -14.08 3.83
CA THR A 156 7.37 -14.80 3.15
C THR A 156 8.03 -15.77 4.12
N VAL A 157 8.55 -15.27 5.25
CA VAL A 157 9.21 -16.10 6.27
C VAL A 157 8.28 -17.20 6.77
N LEU A 158 7.04 -16.87 7.12
CA LEU A 158 6.07 -17.85 7.62
C LEU A 158 5.81 -18.98 6.61
N MET A 159 5.72 -18.67 5.32
CA MET A 159 5.51 -19.64 4.25
C MET A 159 6.70 -20.59 4.03
N PHE A 160 7.90 -20.24 4.49
CA PHE A 160 9.07 -21.14 4.51
C PHE A 160 9.20 -21.97 5.79
N THR A 161 8.36 -21.73 6.80
CA THR A 161 8.37 -22.49 8.06
C THR A 161 7.23 -23.50 8.15
N ARG A 162 7.18 -24.26 9.26
CA ARG A 162 6.05 -25.13 9.64
C ARG A 162 4.70 -24.41 9.76
N HIS A 163 4.69 -23.08 9.69
CA HIS A 163 3.49 -22.25 9.79
C HIS A 163 2.80 -22.00 8.43
N ALA A 164 3.31 -22.58 7.34
CA ALA A 164 2.67 -22.64 6.02
C ALA A 164 1.37 -23.48 6.04
N LYS A 165 0.38 -23.02 6.80
CA LYS A 165 -0.92 -23.66 6.98
C LYS A 165 -1.89 -23.18 5.89
N PRO A 166 -2.95 -23.94 5.57
CA PRO A 166 -3.94 -23.56 4.56
C PRO A 166 -4.53 -22.15 4.72
N ARG A 167 -4.74 -21.71 5.97
CA ARG A 167 -5.19 -20.35 6.29
C ARG A 167 -4.25 -19.26 5.74
N ARG A 168 -2.95 -19.50 5.68
CA ARG A 168 -1.96 -18.50 5.22
C ARG A 168 -2.11 -18.16 3.74
N PHE A 169 -2.72 -19.02 2.93
CA PHE A 169 -3.04 -18.68 1.54
C PHE A 169 -4.13 -17.59 1.45
N SER A 170 -5.06 -17.55 2.41
CA SER A 170 -5.98 -16.43 2.54
C SER A 170 -5.25 -15.17 2.97
N ASP A 171 -4.36 -15.26 3.96
CA ASP A 171 -3.57 -14.10 4.42
C ASP A 171 -2.75 -13.49 3.26
N VAL A 172 -2.18 -14.33 2.37
CA VAL A 172 -1.49 -13.86 1.14
C VAL A 172 -2.44 -13.16 0.18
N THR A 173 -3.68 -13.64 0.04
CA THR A 173 -4.70 -12.97 -0.80
C THR A 173 -5.04 -11.59 -0.24
N ASP A 174 -5.17 -11.48 1.09
CA ASP A 174 -5.45 -10.20 1.76
C ASP A 174 -4.26 -9.22 1.60
N ASN A 175 -3.01 -9.72 1.69
CA ASN A 175 -1.80 -8.93 1.43
C ASN A 175 -1.75 -8.42 -0.03
N VAL A 176 -2.01 -9.27 -1.02
CA VAL A 176 -2.10 -8.87 -2.44
C VAL A 176 -3.13 -7.74 -2.61
N PHE A 177 -4.28 -7.86 -1.96
CA PHE A 177 -5.35 -6.88 -2.06
C PHE A 177 -4.95 -5.52 -1.48
N TYR A 178 -4.24 -5.52 -0.34
CA TYR A 178 -3.72 -4.31 0.28
C TYR A 178 -2.61 -3.65 -0.58
N TRP A 179 -1.71 -4.43 -1.17
CA TRP A 179 -0.71 -3.91 -2.12
C TRP A 179 -1.35 -3.16 -3.29
N ASN A 180 -2.45 -3.70 -3.84
CA ASN A 180 -3.18 -3.02 -4.91
C ASN A 180 -3.80 -1.69 -4.44
N PHE A 181 -4.24 -1.59 -3.18
CA PHE A 181 -4.69 -0.32 -2.61
C PHE A 181 -3.55 0.71 -2.53
N VAL A 182 -2.35 0.30 -2.09
CA VAL A 182 -1.17 1.19 -2.04
C VAL A 182 -0.78 1.70 -3.43
N VAL A 183 -0.80 0.81 -4.44
CA VAL A 183 -0.57 1.16 -5.85
C VAL A 183 -1.59 2.17 -6.35
N LEU A 184 -2.89 1.90 -6.13
CA LEU A 184 -3.97 2.77 -6.60
C LEU A 184 -3.95 4.13 -5.92
N ALA A 185 -3.67 4.17 -4.61
CA ALA A 185 -3.54 5.42 -3.86
C ALA A 185 -2.39 6.29 -4.39
N TRP A 186 -1.31 5.69 -4.91
CA TRP A 186 -0.17 6.43 -5.42
C TRP A 186 -0.46 7.26 -6.67
N LEU A 187 -1.30 6.76 -7.59
CA LEU A 187 -1.54 7.42 -8.88
C LEU A 187 -2.02 8.88 -8.80
N PRO A 188 -3.06 9.22 -8.00
CA PRO A 188 -3.46 10.62 -7.83
C PRO A 188 -2.39 11.42 -7.07
N LEU A 189 -1.66 10.80 -6.14
CA LEU A 189 -0.61 11.49 -5.39
C LEU A 189 0.55 11.87 -6.29
N TYR A 190 1.02 10.98 -7.16
CA TYR A 190 2.02 11.27 -8.17
C TYR A 190 1.61 12.45 -9.07
N ALA A 191 0.37 12.47 -9.54
CA ALA A 191 -0.13 13.60 -10.33
C ALA A 191 -0.06 14.93 -9.55
N LEU A 192 -0.47 14.91 -8.27
CA LEU A 192 -0.44 16.09 -7.42
C LEU A 192 0.99 16.51 -7.06
N LEU A 193 1.88 15.59 -6.74
CA LEU A 193 3.22 15.91 -6.22
C LEU A 193 4.21 16.25 -7.34
N ASP A 194 4.14 15.57 -8.47
CA ASP A 194 5.11 15.74 -9.55
C ASP A 194 4.64 16.70 -10.65
N TRP A 195 3.35 16.66 -11.01
CA TRP A 195 2.84 17.42 -12.16
C TRP A 195 2.24 18.78 -11.79
N VAL A 196 1.44 18.86 -10.73
CA VAL A 196 0.81 20.13 -10.31
C VAL A 196 1.81 21.25 -10.02
N PRO A 197 2.98 21.02 -9.41
CA PRO A 197 3.97 22.08 -9.20
C PRO A 197 4.62 22.63 -10.47
N ARG A 198 4.20 22.15 -11.66
CA ARG A 198 4.71 22.57 -12.97
C ARG A 198 3.64 23.26 -13.82
N LEU A 199 2.42 23.37 -13.31
CA LEU A 199 1.32 24.11 -13.94
C LEU A 199 1.42 25.61 -13.62
#